data_AF-F4BH76-F1
#
_entry.id   AF-F4BH76-F1
#
_cell.length_a   1.000
_cell.length_b   1.000
_cell.length_c   1.000
_cell.angle_alpha   90.00
_cell.angle_beta   90.00
_cell.angle_gamma   90.00
#
_symmetry.space_group_name_H-M   'P 1'
#
loop_
_entity.id
_entity.type
_entity.pdbx_description
1 polymer ?
#
loop_
_entity_poly.entity_id
_entity_poly.type
_entity_poly.pdbx_seq_one_letter_code
_entity_poly.pdbx_strand_id
1 'polypeptide(L)'
;MNEEQFLAEKLQQFSLLDIALVKIVYFLVGLLIASNYIILTSISWVFYLLMFLTAVFPIAIHLLSFEGSYIEKARGYLKTNKPSYQVLLFFSMFFFACMLAVLIPVLLVVPWYAYVILIVVFAIKPMRSNIFW
;
A
#
# COMPACT_ATOMS: atom_id res chain seq x y z
N MET A 1 -6.42 21.85 -15.76
CA MET A 1 -5.56 21.04 -14.87
C MET A 1 -5.87 19.58 -15.17
N ASN A 2 -4.88 18.73 -15.44
CA ASN A 2 -5.13 17.33 -15.76
C ASN A 2 -5.45 16.55 -14.48
N GLU A 3 -6.32 15.54 -14.52
CA GLU A 3 -6.75 14.78 -13.32
C GLU A 3 -5.56 14.18 -12.56
N GLU A 4 -4.55 13.72 -13.30
CA GLU A 4 -3.31 13.18 -12.73
C GLU A 4 -2.53 14.24 -11.94
N GLN A 5 -2.50 15.50 -12.42
CA GLN A 5 -1.84 16.60 -11.72
C GLN A 5 -2.59 16.98 -10.44
N PHE A 6 -3.92 17.04 -10.50
CA PHE A 6 -4.75 17.32 -9.34
C PHE A 6 -4.53 16.27 -8.23
N LEU A 7 -4.55 14.99 -8.59
CA LEU A 7 -4.32 13.91 -7.61
C LEU A 7 -2.89 13.89 -7.10
N ALA A 8 -1.89 14.17 -7.95
CA ALA A 8 -0.50 14.25 -7.52
C ALA A 8 -0.29 15.36 -6.47
N GLU A 9 -0.89 16.54 -6.66
CA GLU A 9 -0.78 17.65 -5.71
C GLU A 9 -1.34 17.26 -4.32
N LYS A 10 -2.46 16.55 -4.25
CA LYS A 10 -3.00 16.03 -2.97
C LYS A 10 -2.04 15.04 -2.33
N LEU A 11 -1.58 14.06 -3.11
CA LEU A 11 -0.69 12.99 -2.63
C LEU A 11 0.67 13.50 -2.13
N GLN A 12 1.11 14.67 -2.59
CA GLN A 12 2.35 15.32 -2.16
C GLN A 12 2.22 16.03 -0.81
N GLN A 13 1.00 16.27 -0.31
CA GLN A 13 0.75 16.84 1.02
C GLN A 13 0.86 15.80 2.14
N PHE A 14 0.98 14.52 1.80
CA PHE A 14 1.11 13.46 2.79
C PHE A 14 2.36 13.60 3.66
N SER A 15 2.21 13.29 4.94
CA SER A 15 3.33 13.05 5.82
C SER A 15 3.88 11.63 5.63
N LEU A 16 5.09 11.37 6.14
CA LEU A 16 5.67 10.02 6.17
C LEU A 16 4.77 9.03 6.90
N LEU A 17 4.12 9.50 7.97
CA LEU A 17 3.17 8.70 8.73
C LEU A 17 1.92 8.38 7.91
N ASP A 18 1.44 9.31 7.08
CA ASP A 18 0.26 9.06 6.24
C ASP A 18 0.55 7.97 5.20
N ILE A 19 1.73 7.98 4.57
CA ILE A 19 2.14 6.87 3.69
C ILE A 19 2.21 5.55 4.44
N ALA A 20 2.78 5.53 5.64
CA ALA A 20 2.88 4.30 6.42
C ALA A 20 1.48 3.73 6.74
N LEU A 21 0.53 4.60 7.11
CA LEU A 21 -0.86 4.22 7.34
C LEU A 21 -1.55 3.74 6.06
N VAL A 22 -1.31 4.38 4.92
CA VAL A 22 -1.84 3.93 3.61
C VAL A 22 -1.34 2.54 3.25
N LYS A 23 -0.05 2.24 3.50
CA LYS A 23 0.50 0.89 3.30
C LYS A 23 -0.23 -0.15 4.15
N ILE A 24 -0.48 0.17 5.43
CA ILE A 24 -1.22 -0.70 6.36
C ILE A 24 -2.66 -0.91 5.84
N VAL A 25 -3.34 0.15 5.42
CA VAL A 25 -4.70 0.06 4.86
C VAL A 25 -4.72 -0.84 3.63
N TYR A 26 -3.82 -0.65 2.66
CA TYR A 26 -3.76 -1.48 1.46
C TYR A 26 -3.44 -2.96 1.78
N PHE A 27 -2.56 -3.19 2.74
CA PHE A 27 -2.26 -4.52 3.23
C PHE A 27 -3.49 -5.19 3.87
N LEU A 28 -4.21 -4.49 4.73
CA LEU A 28 -5.44 -4.98 5.36
C LEU A 28 -6.55 -5.25 4.34
N VAL A 29 -6.67 -4.41 3.30
CA VAL A 29 -7.57 -4.66 2.16
C VAL A 29 -7.20 -5.95 1.45
N GLY A 30 -5.90 -6.20 1.22
CA GLY A 30 -5.43 -7.47 0.64
C GLY A 30 -5.78 -8.69 1.51
N LEU A 31 -5.60 -8.60 2.84
CA LEU A 31 -5.99 -9.67 3.76
C LEU A 31 -7.51 -9.89 3.80
N LEU A 32 -8.30 -8.81 3.77
CA LEU A 32 -9.76 -8.89 3.69
C LEU A 32 -10.19 -9.64 2.42
N ILE A 33 -9.61 -9.32 1.28
CA ILE A 33 -9.93 -9.99 0.02
C ILE A 33 -9.49 -11.47 0.07
N ALA A 34 -8.27 -11.75 0.54
CA ALA A 34 -7.76 -13.12 0.62
C ALA A 34 -8.57 -14.01 1.57
N SER A 35 -9.05 -13.47 2.70
CA SER A 35 -9.89 -14.20 3.66
C SER A 35 -11.29 -14.49 3.14
N ASN A 36 -11.86 -13.63 2.28
CA ASN A 36 -13.18 -13.86 1.68
C ASN A 36 -13.12 -14.62 0.35
N TYR A 37 -11.97 -14.65 -0.32
CA TYR A 37 -11.77 -15.33 -1.60
C TYR A 37 -10.65 -16.37 -1.50
N ILE A 38 -10.96 -17.47 -0.81
CA ILE A 38 -10.05 -18.58 -0.50
C ILE A 38 -9.33 -19.14 -1.74
N ILE A 39 -9.88 -19.03 -2.95
CA ILE A 39 -9.21 -19.49 -4.17
C ILE A 39 -7.82 -18.86 -4.32
N LEU A 40 -7.59 -17.64 -3.81
CA LEU A 40 -6.27 -17.00 -3.82
C LEU A 40 -5.22 -17.77 -3.02
N THR A 41 -5.61 -18.57 -2.02
CA THR A 41 -4.66 -19.32 -1.20
C THR A 41 -4.13 -20.58 -1.92
N SER A 42 -4.79 -21.00 -2.99
CA SER A 42 -4.34 -22.11 -3.84
C SER A 42 -3.15 -21.73 -4.75
N ILE A 43 -2.90 -20.43 -4.91
CA ILE A 43 -1.78 -19.91 -5.70
C ILE A 43 -0.50 -19.97 -4.86
N SER A 44 0.60 -20.40 -5.46
CA SER A 44 1.91 -20.49 -4.79
C SER A 44 2.35 -19.12 -4.25
N TRP A 45 2.86 -19.11 -3.01
CA TRP A 45 3.46 -17.92 -2.41
C TRP A 45 4.60 -17.33 -3.25
N VAL A 46 5.30 -18.16 -4.04
CA VAL A 46 6.37 -17.72 -4.95
C VAL A 46 5.82 -16.80 -6.03
N PHE A 47 4.62 -17.08 -6.55
CA PHE A 47 3.96 -16.19 -7.51
C PHE A 47 3.69 -14.82 -6.89
N TYR A 48 3.15 -14.80 -5.67
CA TYR A 48 2.91 -13.54 -4.96
C TYR A 48 4.19 -12.78 -4.65
N LEU A 49 5.28 -13.48 -4.32
CA LEU A 49 6.60 -12.87 -4.15
C LEU A 49 7.08 -12.20 -5.44
N LEU A 50 6.99 -12.88 -6.58
CA LEU A 50 7.39 -12.29 -7.87
C LEU A 50 6.55 -11.06 -8.21
N MET A 51 5.23 -11.15 -8.07
CA MET A 51 4.32 -10.02 -8.31
C MET A 51 4.61 -8.84 -7.36
N PHE A 52 4.85 -9.12 -6.08
CA PHE A 52 5.30 -8.12 -5.11
C PHE A 52 6.58 -7.42 -5.57
N LEU A 53 7.62 -8.19 -5.95
CA LEU A 53 8.89 -7.62 -6.40
C LEU A 53 8.72 -6.77 -7.66
N THR A 54 7.90 -7.21 -8.63
CA THR A 54 7.63 -6.41 -9.84
C THR A 54 6.94 -5.08 -9.52
N ALA A 55 6.01 -5.06 -8.56
CA ALA A 55 5.32 -3.85 -8.16
C ALA A 55 6.20 -2.90 -7.31
N VAL A 56 7.06 -3.45 -6.46
CA VAL A 56 7.96 -2.66 -5.60
C VAL A 56 9.14 -2.09 -6.36
N PHE A 57 9.63 -2.78 -7.39
CA PHE A 57 10.88 -2.43 -8.07
C PHE A 57 10.92 -0.97 -8.58
N PRO A 58 9.89 -0.44 -9.27
CA PRO A 58 9.88 0.96 -9.69
C PRO A 58 9.87 1.94 -8.52
N ILE A 59 9.15 1.61 -7.44
CA ILE A 59 9.08 2.42 -6.21
C ILE A 59 10.47 2.48 -5.53
N ALA A 60 11.15 1.33 -5.46
CA ALA A 60 12.47 1.21 -4.86
C ALA A 60 13.52 1.97 -5.67
N ILE A 61 13.54 1.83 -7.00
CA ILE A 61 14.44 2.62 -7.86
C ILE A 61 14.18 4.12 -7.69
N HIS A 62 12.92 4.54 -7.72
CA HIS A 62 12.57 5.95 -7.54
C HIS A 62 13.06 6.48 -6.18
N LEU A 63 12.84 5.73 -5.10
CA LEU A 63 13.33 6.09 -3.77
C LEU A 63 14.87 6.15 -3.70
N LEU A 64 15.56 5.19 -4.34
CA LEU A 64 17.03 5.12 -4.34
C LEU A 64 17.68 6.21 -5.20
N SER A 65 16.96 6.76 -6.18
CA SER A 65 17.43 7.87 -7.03
C SER A 65 17.66 9.17 -6.26
N PHE A 66 17.04 9.32 -5.08
CA PHE A 66 17.27 10.46 -4.20
C PHE A 66 18.57 10.27 -3.39
N GLU A 67 19.33 11.34 -3.26
CA GLU A 67 20.52 11.41 -2.42
C GLU A 67 20.17 11.64 -0.94
N GLY A 68 21.10 11.34 -0.04
CA GLY A 68 20.96 11.54 1.40
C GLY A 68 20.50 10.32 2.20
N SER A 69 20.11 10.59 3.45
CA SER A 69 19.63 9.60 4.42
C SER A 69 18.27 9.00 4.02
N TYR A 70 17.91 7.84 4.58
CA TYR A 70 16.60 7.19 4.31
C TYR A 70 15.40 8.12 4.53
N ILE A 71 15.46 9.00 5.54
CA ILE A 71 14.38 9.95 5.83
C ILE A 71 14.29 11.02 4.76
N GLU A 72 15.43 11.52 4.27
CA GLU A 72 15.48 12.51 3.18
C GLU A 72 14.98 11.93 1.87
N LYS A 73 15.38 10.69 1.55
CA LYS A 73 14.86 9.95 0.40
C LYS A 73 13.34 9.78 0.47
N ALA A 74 12.82 9.40 1.64
CA ALA A 74 11.38 9.24 1.83
C ALA A 74 10.60 10.57 1.71
N ARG A 75 11.19 11.69 2.13
CA ARG A 75 10.62 13.03 1.88
C ARG A 75 10.67 13.40 0.39
N GLY A 76 11.74 13.06 -0.33
CA GLY A 76 11.85 13.26 -1.78
C GLY A 76 10.79 12.45 -2.55
N TYR A 77 10.61 11.20 -2.17
CA TYR A 77 9.53 10.35 -2.69
C TYR A 77 8.15 10.98 -2.48
N LEU A 78 7.87 11.50 -1.28
CA LEU A 78 6.60 12.17 -0.97
C LEU A 78 6.32 13.35 -1.88
N LYS A 79 7.31 14.22 -2.07
CA LYS A 79 7.19 15.41 -2.94
C LYS A 79 7.03 15.09 -4.42
N THR A 80 7.33 13.86 -4.82
CA THR A 80 7.22 13.39 -6.22
C THR A 80 6.19 12.28 -6.35
N ASN A 81 5.33 12.12 -5.34
CA ASN A 81 4.30 11.10 -5.32
C ASN A 81 3.28 11.38 -6.44
N LYS A 82 2.92 10.32 -7.17
CA LYS A 82 2.03 10.36 -8.33
C LYS A 82 0.98 9.26 -8.18
N PRO A 83 -0.18 9.39 -8.84
CA PRO A 83 -1.22 8.35 -8.80
C PRO A 83 -0.71 6.97 -9.21
N SER A 84 0.16 6.87 -10.22
CA SER A 84 0.77 5.61 -10.65
C SER A 84 1.59 4.92 -9.54
N TYR A 85 2.31 5.70 -8.72
CA TYR A 85 3.03 5.15 -7.56
C TYR A 85 2.09 4.65 -6.48
N GLN A 86 0.91 5.27 -6.30
CA GLN A 86 -0.10 4.77 -5.38
C GLN A 86 -0.72 3.45 -5.85
N VAL A 87 -0.93 3.29 -7.16
CA VAL A 87 -1.40 2.03 -7.75
C VAL A 87 -0.36 0.93 -7.56
N LEU A 88 0.92 1.19 -7.83
CA LEU A 88 2.01 0.24 -7.57
C LEU A 88 2.13 -0.07 -6.07
N LEU A 89 1.92 0.92 -5.22
CA LEU A 89 1.95 0.72 -3.77
C LEU A 89 0.80 -0.16 -3.30
N PHE A 90 -0.39 0.02 -3.85
CA PHE A 90 -1.53 -0.85 -3.61
C PHE A 90 -1.22 -2.29 -4.03
N PHE A 91 -0.75 -2.50 -5.26
CA PHE A 91 -0.43 -3.83 -5.75
C PHE A 91 0.67 -4.52 -4.93
N SER A 92 1.72 -3.80 -4.56
CA SER A 92 2.76 -4.38 -3.71
C SER A 92 2.20 -4.83 -2.36
N MET A 93 1.46 -3.97 -1.65
CA MET A 93 0.87 -4.35 -0.35
C MET A 93 -0.17 -5.47 -0.48
N PHE A 94 -0.93 -5.49 -1.57
CA PHE A 94 -1.90 -6.55 -1.87
C PHE A 94 -1.23 -7.91 -2.09
N PHE A 95 -0.20 -7.98 -2.95
CA PHE A 95 0.51 -9.24 -3.20
C PHE A 95 1.29 -9.70 -1.98
N PHE A 96 1.84 -8.76 -1.20
CA PHE A 96 2.46 -9.06 0.08
C PHE A 96 1.46 -9.66 1.09
N ALA A 97 0.24 -9.11 1.16
CA ALA A 97 -0.84 -9.65 1.98
C ALA A 97 -1.24 -11.07 1.55
N CYS A 98 -1.40 -11.31 0.25
CA CYS A 98 -1.72 -12.65 -0.27
C CYS A 98 -0.61 -13.66 0.02
N MET A 99 0.67 -13.25 -0.15
CA MET A 99 1.83 -14.07 0.21
C MET A 99 1.79 -14.47 1.69
N LEU A 100 1.55 -13.51 2.59
CA LEU A 100 1.45 -13.79 4.02
C LEU A 100 0.22 -14.64 4.36
N ALA A 101 -0.90 -14.46 3.68
CA ALA A 101 -2.09 -15.28 3.89
C ALA A 101 -1.87 -16.75 3.52
N VAL A 102 -1.06 -17.03 2.48
CA VAL A 102 -0.64 -18.38 2.11
C VAL A 102 0.34 -18.97 3.13
N LEU A 103 1.34 -18.18 3.55
CA LEU A 103 2.39 -18.65 4.47
C LEU A 103 1.91 -18.76 5.93
N ILE A 104 0.93 -17.96 6.32
CA ILE A 104 0.40 -17.84 7.68
C ILE A 104 -1.14 -17.97 7.61
N PRO A 105 -1.67 -19.21 7.51
CA PRO A 105 -3.10 -19.46 7.32
C PRO A 105 -3.98 -18.96 8.46
N VAL A 106 -3.41 -18.72 9.66
CA VAL A 106 -4.11 -18.12 10.81
C VAL A 106 -4.73 -16.76 10.46
N LEU A 107 -4.12 -16.01 9.53
CA LEU A 107 -4.66 -14.74 9.06
C LEU A 107 -6.01 -14.92 8.36
N LEU A 108 -6.30 -16.08 7.76
CA LEU A 108 -7.55 -16.35 7.07
C LEU A 108 -8.72 -16.62 8.03
N VAL A 109 -8.42 -16.96 9.29
CA VAL A 109 -9.43 -17.27 10.31
C VAL A 109 -9.95 -16.00 11.00
N VAL A 110 -9.25 -14.87 10.81
CA VAL A 110 -9.66 -13.58 11.37
C VAL A 110 -11.00 -13.16 10.75
N PRO A 111 -12.01 -12.80 11.56
CA PRO A 111 -13.30 -12.38 11.04
C PRO A 111 -13.18 -11.14 10.14
N TRP A 112 -13.89 -11.13 9.02
CA TRP A 112 -13.85 -10.05 8.03
C TRP A 112 -14.10 -8.66 8.64
N TYR A 113 -14.97 -8.56 9.65
CA TYR A 113 -15.31 -7.29 10.29
C TYR A 113 -14.13 -6.70 11.06
N ALA A 114 -13.21 -7.52 11.57
CA ALA A 114 -12.01 -7.04 12.24
C ALA A 114 -11.11 -6.29 11.25
N TYR A 115 -10.95 -6.82 10.04
CA TYR A 115 -10.24 -6.13 8.96
C TYR A 115 -10.92 -4.82 8.58
N VAL A 116 -12.25 -4.80 8.42
CA VAL A 116 -13.00 -3.58 8.10
C VAL A 116 -12.83 -2.51 9.17
N ILE A 117 -12.94 -2.87 10.46
CA ILE A 117 -12.76 -1.93 11.57
C ILE A 117 -11.34 -1.33 11.52
N LEU A 118 -10.31 -2.17 11.37
CA LEU A 118 -8.93 -1.69 11.30
C LEU A 118 -8.69 -0.80 10.08
N ILE A 119 -9.22 -1.16 8.91
CA ILE A 119 -9.14 -0.35 7.69
C ILE A 119 -9.73 1.04 7.94
N VAL A 120 -10.94 1.11 8.51
CA VAL A 120 -11.60 2.39 8.81
C VAL A 120 -10.73 3.21 9.75
N VAL A 121 -10.30 2.64 10.88
CA VAL A 121 -9.49 3.34 11.89
C VAL A 121 -8.19 3.90 11.30
N PHE A 122 -7.43 3.08 10.55
CA PHE A 122 -6.16 3.52 9.98
C PHE A 122 -6.31 4.46 8.79
N ALA A 123 -7.44 4.42 8.08
CA ALA A 123 -7.72 5.32 6.96
C ALA A 123 -8.12 6.74 7.41
N ILE A 124 -8.60 6.95 8.64
CA ILE A 124 -9.07 8.27 9.11
C ILE A 124 -8.02 9.35 8.90
N LYS A 125 -6.78 9.10 9.32
CA LYS A 125 -5.74 10.12 9.28
C LYS A 125 -5.31 10.46 7.84
N PRO A 126 -4.92 9.49 6.99
CA PRO A 126 -4.58 9.78 5.59
C PRO A 126 -5.71 10.49 4.83
N MET A 127 -6.98 10.11 5.10
CA MET A 127 -8.13 10.78 4.50
C MET A 127 -8.22 12.24 4.95
N ARG A 128 -8.02 12.55 6.23
CA ARG A 128 -8.01 13.95 6.71
C ARG A 128 -6.93 14.80 6.06
N SER A 129 -5.75 14.24 5.81
CA SER A 129 -4.66 14.95 5.13
C SER A 129 -4.98 15.28 3.66
N ASN A 130 -5.89 14.54 3.01
CA ASN A 130 -6.32 14.77 1.62
C ASN A 130 -7.67 15.51 1.49
N ILE A 131 -8.54 15.46 2.51
CA ILE A 131 -9.90 16.03 2.46
C ILE A 131 -9.91 17.53 2.75
N PHE A 132 -8.95 18.06 3.51
CA PHE A 132 -8.87 19.49 3.79
C PHE A 132 -8.13 20.22 2.66
N TRP A 133 -8.94 20.64 1.67
CA TRP A 133 -8.64 21.41 0.45
C TRP A 133 -8.11 20.61 -0.73
#